data_AF-A0A7V0IA92-F1
#
_entry.id   AF-A0A7V0IA92-F1
#
_cell.length_a   1.000
_cell.length_b   1.000
_cell.length_c   1.000
_cell.angle_alpha   90.00
_cell.angle_beta   90.00
_cell.angle_gamma   90.00
#
_symmetry.space_group_name_H-M   'P 1'
#
loop_
_entity.id
_entity.type
_entity.pdbx_description
1 polymer ?
#
loop_
_entity_poly.entity_id
_entity_poly.type
_entity_poly.pdbx_seq_one_letter_code
_entity_poly.pdbx_strand_id
1 'polypeptide(L)'
;MKNDVFFNLKRLLATKELVIYFIQKILGCEYEGKVLAKSQLHFNYRPLFTLFLQTEIDNKNMLKIINQHLGLPEDISWPRNRKGRLRHPKSWTRKFLKKHYPENFISTFIWLRKLIFVHFEAMIDIPQNVFFLIKARKIPFSLSQIERAYTCGELLKKIKKYNTFKLITITTPKMVAPKEKVFKALDWQDLEKCLR
;
A
#
# COMPACT_ATOMS: atom_id res chain seq x y z
N MET A 1 -17.54 -16.90 12.25
CA MET A 1 -16.52 -17.10 11.20
C MET A 1 -15.90 -15.77 10.74
N LYS A 2 -15.00 -15.16 11.52
CA LYS A 2 -14.52 -13.77 11.28
C LYS A 2 -13.06 -13.63 10.81
N ASN A 3 -12.37 -14.70 10.40
CA ASN A 3 -10.93 -14.61 10.03
C ASN A 3 -10.47 -15.38 8.78
N ASP A 4 -11.35 -15.77 7.86
CA ASP A 4 -10.95 -16.62 6.72
C ASP A 4 -9.92 -15.96 5.78
N VAL A 5 -10.07 -14.68 5.42
CA VAL A 5 -9.18 -14.03 4.45
C VAL A 5 -7.74 -13.95 4.95
N PHE A 6 -7.57 -13.49 6.18
CA PHE A 6 -6.25 -13.35 6.80
C PHE A 6 -5.61 -14.71 7.06
N PHE A 7 -6.40 -15.67 7.54
CA PHE A 7 -5.93 -17.04 7.76
C PHE A 7 -5.48 -17.71 6.45
N ASN A 8 -6.28 -17.58 5.39
CA ASN A 8 -5.95 -18.15 4.08
C ASN A 8 -4.70 -17.50 3.49
N LEU A 9 -4.55 -16.18 3.59
CA LEU A 9 -3.31 -15.50 3.17
C LEU A 9 -2.09 -15.96 3.95
N LYS A 10 -2.22 -16.15 5.27
CA LYS A 10 -1.13 -16.67 6.10
C LYS A 10 -0.72 -18.07 5.68
N ARG A 11 -1.67 -18.95 5.35
CA ARG A 11 -1.37 -20.28 4.83
C ARG A 11 -0.68 -20.21 3.46
N LEU A 12 -1.21 -19.39 2.56
CA LEU A 12 -0.67 -19.18 1.21
C LEU A 12 0.75 -18.64 1.19
N LEU A 13 1.13 -17.85 2.18
CA LEU A 13 2.42 -17.18 2.27
C LEU A 13 3.18 -17.60 3.54
N ALA A 14 2.96 -18.83 4.04
CA ALA A 14 3.46 -19.25 5.34
C ALA A 14 4.98 -19.36 5.39
N THR A 15 5.61 -19.79 4.29
CA THR A 15 7.05 -20.00 4.18
C THR A 15 7.66 -19.23 3.02
N LYS A 16 8.99 -19.15 2.96
CA LYS A 16 9.70 -18.49 1.85
C LYS A 16 9.48 -19.20 0.53
N GLU A 17 9.45 -20.52 0.55
CA GLU A 17 9.19 -21.37 -0.61
C GLU A 17 7.79 -21.10 -1.16
N LEU A 18 6.79 -20.97 -0.28
CA LEU A 18 5.42 -20.63 -0.67
C LEU A 18 5.31 -19.20 -1.23
N VAL A 19 6.04 -18.23 -0.67
CA VAL A 19 6.13 -16.88 -1.23
C VAL A 19 6.75 -16.90 -2.63
N ILE A 20 7.84 -17.65 -2.82
CA ILE A 20 8.51 -17.82 -4.12
C ILE A 20 7.56 -18.48 -5.12
N TYR A 21 6.93 -19.59 -4.72
CA TYR A 21 5.95 -20.29 -5.54
C TYR A 21 4.77 -19.38 -5.93
N PHE A 22 4.25 -18.61 -4.98
CA PHE A 22 3.19 -17.64 -5.24
C PHE A 22 3.62 -16.62 -6.29
N ILE A 23 4.82 -16.04 -6.18
CA ILE A 23 5.32 -15.06 -7.15
C ILE A 23 5.59 -15.70 -8.52
N GLN A 24 6.26 -16.84 -8.57
CA GLN A 24 6.69 -17.43 -9.84
C GLN A 24 5.58 -18.19 -10.55
N LYS A 25 4.84 -19.04 -9.84
CA LYS A 25 3.83 -19.93 -10.43
C LYS A 25 2.44 -19.31 -10.44
N ILE A 26 2.01 -18.70 -9.33
CA ILE A 26 0.67 -18.11 -9.25
C ILE A 26 0.63 -16.75 -9.93
N LEU A 27 1.63 -15.88 -9.73
CA LEU A 27 1.65 -14.57 -10.37
C LEU A 27 2.33 -14.57 -11.75
N GLY A 28 3.08 -15.62 -12.10
CA GLY A 28 3.79 -15.70 -13.39
C GLY A 28 4.96 -14.73 -13.49
N CYS A 29 5.61 -14.38 -12.38
CA CYS A 29 6.70 -13.42 -12.35
C CYS A 29 8.06 -14.13 -12.23
N GLU A 30 8.89 -13.96 -13.25
CA GLU A 30 10.24 -14.54 -13.27
C GLU A 30 11.23 -13.60 -12.58
N TYR A 31 11.49 -13.87 -11.31
CA TYR A 31 12.57 -13.25 -10.54
C TYR A 31 13.54 -14.35 -10.10
N GLU A 32 14.84 -14.02 -10.09
CA GLU A 32 15.87 -14.92 -9.58
C GLU A 32 15.61 -15.31 -8.12
N GLY A 33 15.82 -16.59 -7.79
CA GLY A 33 15.60 -17.11 -6.44
C GLY A 33 16.38 -16.35 -5.36
N LYS A 34 17.61 -15.91 -5.67
CA LYS A 34 18.45 -15.09 -4.76
C LYS A 34 17.82 -13.74 -4.43
N VAL A 35 17.09 -13.14 -5.37
CA VAL A 35 16.37 -11.87 -5.16
C VAL A 35 15.13 -12.11 -4.32
N LEU A 36 14.35 -13.16 -4.65
CA LEU A 36 13.15 -13.52 -3.91
C LEU A 36 13.43 -13.96 -2.47
N ALA A 37 14.59 -14.57 -2.21
CA ALA A 37 15.02 -14.97 -0.86
C ALA A 37 15.15 -13.78 0.10
N LYS A 38 15.45 -12.57 -0.42
CA LYS A 38 15.53 -11.32 0.36
C LYS A 38 14.16 -10.70 0.65
N SER A 39 13.07 -11.32 0.18
CA SER A 39 11.74 -10.79 0.38
C SER A 39 11.40 -10.64 1.87
N GLN A 40 10.59 -9.67 2.22
CA GLN A 40 9.98 -9.50 3.54
C GLN A 40 8.47 -9.58 3.37
N LEU A 41 7.81 -10.25 4.32
CA LEU A 41 6.36 -10.43 4.27
C LEU A 41 5.71 -9.69 5.43
N HIS A 42 4.76 -8.84 5.11
CA HIS A 42 3.98 -8.09 6.08
C HIS A 42 2.52 -8.44 5.89
N PHE A 43 1.81 -8.72 6.98
CA PHE A 43 0.36 -8.87 6.95
C PHE A 43 -0.33 -7.70 7.64
N ASN A 44 -1.58 -7.45 7.27
CA ASN A 44 -2.40 -6.38 7.82
C ASN A 44 -1.70 -5.01 7.79
N TYR A 45 -1.04 -4.71 6.68
CA TYR A 45 -0.07 -3.64 6.57
C TYR A 45 -0.68 -2.34 6.05
N ARG A 46 -0.25 -1.20 6.62
CA ARG A 46 -0.61 0.15 6.15
C ARG A 46 0.67 0.89 5.78
N PRO A 47 1.22 0.66 4.58
CA PRO A 47 2.59 1.05 4.24
C PRO A 47 2.86 2.55 4.39
N LEU A 48 1.97 3.42 3.90
CA LEU A 48 2.11 4.87 4.05
C LEU A 48 1.99 5.33 5.51
N PHE A 49 1.13 4.68 6.30
CA PHE A 49 1.00 4.98 7.72
C PHE A 49 2.24 4.54 8.51
N THR A 50 2.77 3.36 8.23
CA THR A 50 4.03 2.89 8.83
C THR A 50 5.17 3.84 8.49
N LEU A 51 5.27 4.25 7.22
CA LEU A 51 6.23 5.25 6.78
C LEU A 51 6.04 6.57 7.51
N PHE A 52 4.79 7.03 7.66
CA PHE A 52 4.46 8.25 8.37
C PHE A 52 4.95 8.25 9.82
N LEU A 53 4.74 7.14 10.53
CA LEU A 53 5.20 6.97 11.91
C LEU A 53 6.73 6.93 11.99
N GLN A 54 7.41 6.37 10.99
CA GLN A 54 8.87 6.36 10.91
C GLN A 54 9.45 7.75 10.56
N THR A 55 8.72 8.59 9.83
CA THR A 55 9.12 9.98 9.50
C THR A 55 9.07 10.96 10.66
N GLU A 56 8.60 10.56 11.86
CA GLU A 56 8.74 11.39 13.06
C GLU A 56 10.23 11.68 13.40
N ILE A 57 11.14 10.94 12.76
CA ILE A 57 12.60 11.05 12.87
C ILE A 57 13.14 11.80 11.62
N ASP A 58 13.03 13.13 11.61
CA ASP A 58 13.84 14.10 10.84
C ASP A 58 14.08 13.93 9.32
N ASN A 59 13.21 13.22 8.58
CA ASN A 59 13.44 13.05 7.14
C ASN A 59 12.82 14.17 6.28
N LYS A 60 13.40 15.38 6.34
CA LYS A 60 12.99 16.55 5.52
C LYS A 60 12.97 16.23 4.01
N ASN A 61 13.90 15.40 3.52
CA ASN A 61 13.97 15.02 2.11
C ASN A 61 12.77 14.17 1.68
N MET A 62 12.29 13.27 2.56
CA MET A 62 11.11 12.47 2.27
C MET A 62 9.86 13.34 2.11
N LEU A 63 9.68 14.34 2.98
CA LEU A 63 8.55 15.27 2.90
C LEU A 63 8.58 16.08 1.60
N LYS A 64 9.76 16.55 1.17
CA LYS A 64 9.94 17.25 -0.10
C LYS A 64 9.49 16.40 -1.29
N ILE A 65 9.96 15.14 -1.37
CA ILE A 65 9.57 14.21 -2.45
C ILE A 65 8.06 14.01 -2.48
N ILE A 66 7.43 13.87 -1.31
CA ILE A 66 5.98 13.70 -1.25
C ILE A 66 5.28 14.98 -1.68
N ASN A 67 5.70 16.15 -1.20
CA ASN A 67 5.13 17.44 -1.58
C ASN A 67 5.19 17.65 -3.10
N GLN A 68 6.36 17.43 -3.71
CA GLN A 68 6.54 17.48 -5.17
C GLN A 68 5.53 16.57 -5.88
N HIS A 69 5.37 15.32 -5.42
CA HIS A 69 4.44 14.40 -6.06
C HIS A 69 2.97 14.86 -5.90
N LEU A 70 2.64 15.53 -4.80
CA LEU A 70 1.32 16.06 -4.52
C LEU A 70 1.03 17.41 -5.21
N GLY A 71 2.00 17.98 -5.93
CA GLY A 71 1.90 19.34 -6.48
C GLY A 71 1.85 20.42 -5.40
N LEU A 72 2.39 20.13 -4.22
CA LEU A 72 2.52 21.08 -3.12
C LEU A 72 3.90 21.76 -3.17
N PRO A 73 4.04 22.99 -2.61
CA PRO A 73 5.35 23.60 -2.42
C PRO A 73 6.28 22.67 -1.64
N GLU A 74 7.54 22.54 -2.08
CA GLU A 74 8.46 21.53 -1.51
C GLU A 74 8.70 21.72 -0.02
N ASP A 75 8.75 22.98 0.41
CA ASP A 75 8.99 23.44 1.76
C ASP A 75 7.72 23.48 2.62
N ILE A 76 6.55 23.15 2.07
CA ILE A 76 5.31 23.15 2.87
C ILE A 76 5.44 22.15 4.01
N SER A 77 5.35 22.69 5.23
CA SER A 77 5.40 21.86 6.43
C SER A 77 4.12 21.04 6.54
N TRP A 78 4.25 19.76 6.88
CA TRP A 78 3.08 18.93 7.19
C TRP A 78 2.47 19.30 8.54
N PRO A 79 1.18 18.98 8.76
CA PRO A 79 0.48 19.27 10.01
C PRO A 79 1.27 18.87 11.26
N ARG A 80 1.64 19.85 12.10
CA ARG A 80 2.36 19.61 13.37
C ARG A 80 1.52 20.00 14.58
N ASN A 81 1.86 19.42 15.73
CA ASN A 81 1.32 19.85 17.03
C ASN A 81 2.11 21.05 17.57
N ARG A 82 1.67 21.62 18.70
CA ARG A 82 2.35 22.76 19.36
C ARG A 82 3.80 22.46 19.78
N LYS A 83 4.16 21.19 19.95
CA LYS A 83 5.53 20.74 20.27
C LYS A 83 6.38 20.53 19.01
N GLY A 84 5.91 20.97 17.84
CA GLY A 84 6.60 20.79 16.56
C GLY A 84 6.60 19.36 16.02
N ARG A 85 5.94 18.39 16.67
CA ARG A 85 5.89 16.99 16.19
C ARG A 85 4.82 16.83 15.12
N LEU A 86 5.07 15.92 14.18
CA LEU A 86 4.13 15.58 13.14
C LEU A 86 2.81 15.08 13.78
N ARG A 87 1.68 15.64 13.34
CA ARG A 87 0.38 15.34 13.92
C ARG A 87 -0.20 14.12 13.24
N HIS A 88 -0.76 13.20 14.01
CA HIS A 88 -1.38 11.99 13.46
C HIS A 88 -2.44 12.32 12.37
N PRO A 89 -2.47 11.66 11.19
CA PRO A 89 -3.32 12.05 10.05
C PRO A 89 -4.83 12.03 10.32
N LYS A 90 -5.29 11.20 11.27
CA LYS A 90 -6.69 11.24 11.78
C LYS A 90 -7.13 12.64 12.22
N SER A 91 -6.20 13.46 12.71
CA SER A 91 -6.47 14.81 13.20
C SER A 91 -6.48 15.88 12.11
N TRP A 92 -6.11 15.54 10.87
CA TRP A 92 -6.11 16.44 9.72
C TRP A 92 -7.53 16.62 9.21
N THR A 93 -8.39 17.19 10.03
CA THR A 93 -9.76 17.56 9.65
C THR A 93 -9.70 18.84 8.83
N ARG A 94 -10.72 19.08 7.99
CA ARG A 94 -10.84 20.33 7.24
C ARG A 94 -10.75 21.56 8.16
N LYS A 95 -11.46 21.51 9.31
CA LYS A 95 -11.43 22.55 10.34
C LYS A 95 -10.03 22.81 10.89
N PHE A 96 -9.22 21.76 11.08
CA PHE A 96 -7.85 21.94 11.52
C PHE A 96 -6.96 22.52 10.41
N LEU A 97 -7.03 21.96 9.21
CA LEU A 97 -6.19 22.38 8.08
C LEU A 97 -6.42 23.84 7.70
N LYS A 98 -7.68 24.34 7.72
CA LYS A 98 -8.03 25.75 7.47
C LYS A 98 -7.32 26.75 8.39
N LYS A 99 -6.88 26.33 9.59
CA LYS A 99 -6.17 27.21 10.53
C LYS A 99 -4.70 27.38 10.20
N HIS A 100 -4.13 26.51 9.38
CA HIS A 100 -2.69 26.38 9.19
C HIS A 100 -2.27 26.39 7.72
N TYR A 101 -3.20 26.22 6.80
CA TYR A 101 -2.92 26.09 5.37
C TYR A 101 -3.90 26.91 4.53
N PRO A 102 -3.41 27.52 3.43
CA PRO A 102 -4.24 28.04 2.35
C PRO A 102 -5.27 27.04 1.81
N GLU A 103 -6.45 27.51 1.39
CA GLU A 103 -7.58 26.65 0.99
C GLU A 103 -7.22 25.73 -0.19
N ASN A 104 -6.38 26.17 -1.12
CA ASN A 104 -5.92 25.40 -2.28
C ASN A 104 -5.12 24.14 -1.90
N PHE A 105 -4.55 24.05 -0.69
CA PHE A 105 -3.80 22.87 -0.22
C PHE A 105 -4.65 21.89 0.59
N ILE A 106 -5.81 22.32 1.08
CA ILE A 106 -6.62 21.55 2.03
C ILE A 106 -7.15 20.27 1.40
N SER A 107 -7.61 20.34 0.15
CA SER A 107 -8.09 19.18 -0.61
C SER A 107 -7.00 18.11 -0.71
N THR A 108 -5.78 18.51 -1.01
CA THR A 108 -4.61 17.63 -1.13
C THR A 108 -4.26 16.96 0.19
N PHE A 109 -4.23 17.68 1.31
CA PHE A 109 -4.00 17.06 2.63
C PHE A 109 -5.11 16.11 3.06
N ILE A 110 -6.38 16.44 2.76
CA ILE A 110 -7.52 15.54 3.02
C ILE A 110 -7.42 14.28 2.15
N TRP A 111 -7.00 14.42 0.90
CA TRP A 111 -6.77 13.30 0.00
C TRP A 111 -5.61 12.42 0.48
N LEU A 112 -4.46 13.01 0.84
CA LEU A 112 -3.31 12.31 1.40
C LEU A 112 -3.70 11.54 2.67
N ARG A 113 -4.49 12.15 3.56
CA ARG A 113 -5.05 11.48 4.75
C ARG A 113 -5.79 10.19 4.38
N LYS A 114 -6.57 10.18 3.29
CA LYS A 114 -7.30 8.96 2.85
C LYS A 114 -6.33 7.88 2.37
N LEU A 115 -5.25 8.25 1.68
CA LEU A 115 -4.23 7.31 1.22
C LEU A 115 -3.42 6.70 2.35
N ILE A 116 -3.05 7.50 3.36
CA ILE A 116 -2.27 7.03 4.51
C ILE A 116 -2.94 5.82 5.19
N PHE A 117 -4.27 5.82 5.28
CA PHE A 117 -5.02 4.72 5.92
C PHE A 117 -5.36 3.55 4.99
N VAL A 118 -4.87 3.54 3.75
CA VAL A 118 -5.04 2.40 2.86
C VAL A 118 -4.36 1.18 3.49
N HIS A 119 -5.14 0.11 3.56
CA HIS A 119 -4.75 -1.14 4.19
C HIS A 119 -4.64 -2.24 3.15
N PHE A 120 -3.57 -3.01 3.24
CA PHE A 120 -3.32 -4.22 2.48
C PHE A 120 -3.32 -5.41 3.41
N GLU A 121 -4.00 -6.47 3.01
CA GLU A 121 -4.08 -7.69 3.80
C GLU A 121 -2.72 -8.40 3.83
N ALA A 122 -1.93 -8.30 2.75
CA ALA A 122 -0.52 -8.66 2.74
C ALA A 122 0.32 -7.74 1.83
N MET A 123 1.61 -7.64 2.12
CA MET A 123 2.62 -7.02 1.28
C MET A 123 3.87 -7.91 1.25
N ILE A 124 4.33 -8.25 0.05
CA ILE A 124 5.64 -8.88 -0.15
C ILE A 124 6.58 -7.81 -0.65
N ASP A 125 7.58 -7.47 0.14
CA ASP A 125 8.58 -6.46 -0.14
C ASP A 125 9.88 -7.13 -0.62
N ILE A 126 10.34 -6.82 -1.82
CA ILE A 126 11.67 -7.19 -2.31
C ILE A 126 12.48 -5.91 -2.39
N PRO A 127 13.35 -5.63 -1.40
CA PRO A 127 13.98 -4.33 -1.23
C PRO A 127 14.56 -3.75 -2.51
N GLN A 128 14.23 -2.49 -2.79
CA GLN A 128 14.63 -1.69 -3.96
C GLN A 128 14.13 -2.20 -5.34
N ASN A 129 13.63 -3.43 -5.42
CA ASN A 129 13.21 -4.05 -6.68
C ASN A 129 11.71 -3.88 -6.91
N VAL A 130 10.90 -4.62 -6.14
CA VAL A 130 9.46 -4.68 -6.32
C VAL A 130 8.78 -4.90 -4.99
N PHE A 131 7.59 -4.34 -4.82
CA PHE A 131 6.66 -4.81 -3.81
C PHE A 131 5.36 -5.29 -4.45
N PHE A 132 4.82 -6.38 -3.91
CA PHE A 132 3.52 -6.93 -4.25
C PHE A 132 2.54 -6.50 -3.18
N LEU A 133 1.56 -5.68 -3.55
CA LEU A 133 0.51 -5.22 -2.65
C LEU A 133 -0.71 -6.10 -2.84
N ILE A 134 -1.13 -6.80 -1.79
CA ILE A 134 -2.22 -7.77 -1.89
C ILE A 134 -3.45 -7.20 -1.16
N LYS A 135 -4.49 -6.93 -1.95
CA LYS A 135 -5.84 -6.59 -1.50
C LYS A 135 -6.68 -7.85 -1.53
N ALA A 136 -7.16 -8.31 -0.38
CA ALA A 136 -7.92 -9.56 -0.30
C ALA A 136 -9.25 -9.37 0.46
N ARG A 137 -10.38 -9.83 -0.12
CA ARG A 137 -11.72 -9.78 0.49
C ARG A 137 -12.60 -10.92 0.00
N LYS A 138 -13.72 -11.17 0.68
CA LYS A 138 -14.76 -12.12 0.19
C LYS A 138 -15.75 -11.50 -0.79
N ILE A 139 -15.65 -10.20 -1.03
CA ILE A 139 -16.52 -9.45 -1.93
C ILE A 139 -15.65 -8.67 -2.93
N PRO A 140 -16.16 -8.39 -4.15
CA PRO A 140 -15.47 -7.53 -5.10
C PRO A 140 -15.12 -6.16 -4.51
N PHE A 141 -13.96 -5.63 -4.89
CA PHE A 141 -13.56 -4.27 -4.54
C PHE A 141 -14.31 -3.26 -5.40
N SER A 142 -14.72 -2.13 -4.81
CA SER A 142 -15.20 -1.01 -5.60
C SER A 142 -14.05 -0.34 -6.35
N LEU A 143 -14.35 0.32 -7.47
CA LEU A 143 -13.35 1.05 -8.27
C LEU A 143 -12.57 2.06 -7.40
N SER A 144 -13.27 2.82 -6.54
CA SER A 144 -12.64 3.74 -5.59
C SER A 144 -11.66 3.08 -4.60
N GLN A 145 -11.86 1.81 -4.25
CA GLN A 145 -10.93 1.07 -3.40
C GLN A 145 -9.66 0.68 -4.15
N ILE A 146 -9.80 0.24 -5.41
CA ILE A 146 -8.66 -0.09 -6.28
C ILE A 146 -7.85 1.16 -6.63
N GLU A 147 -8.51 2.26 -6.98
CA GLU A 147 -7.86 3.55 -7.24
C GLU A 147 -6.99 3.98 -6.07
N ARG A 148 -7.55 4.00 -4.85
CA ARG A 148 -6.80 4.36 -3.65
C ARG A 148 -5.64 3.41 -3.35
N ALA A 149 -5.83 2.11 -3.59
CA ALA A 149 -4.77 1.12 -3.41
C ALA A 149 -3.62 1.34 -4.40
N TYR A 150 -3.94 1.58 -5.67
CA TYR A 150 -2.96 1.84 -6.71
C TYR A 150 -2.20 3.14 -6.47
N THR A 151 -2.91 4.24 -6.19
CA THR A 151 -2.28 5.54 -5.86
C THR A 151 -1.38 5.44 -4.62
N CYS A 152 -1.78 4.66 -3.61
CA CYS A 152 -0.93 4.38 -2.45
C CYS A 152 0.38 3.69 -2.87
N GLY A 153 0.30 2.68 -3.76
CA GLY A 153 1.46 2.00 -4.34
C GLY A 153 2.38 2.94 -5.15
N GLU A 154 1.80 3.77 -6.02
CA GLU A 154 2.56 4.77 -6.81
C GLU A 154 3.33 5.74 -5.92
N LEU A 155 2.69 6.26 -4.87
CA LEU A 155 3.33 7.16 -3.92
C LEU A 155 4.45 6.43 -3.15
N LEU A 156 4.23 5.19 -2.70
CA LEU A 156 5.25 4.39 -2.02
C LEU A 156 6.45 4.09 -2.90
N LYS A 157 6.22 3.74 -4.16
CA LYS A 157 7.26 3.45 -5.16
C LYS A 157 8.22 4.63 -5.27
N LYS A 158 7.67 5.85 -5.39
CA LYS A 158 8.46 7.09 -5.48
C LYS A 158 9.20 7.39 -4.19
N ILE A 159 8.52 7.32 -3.04
CA ILE A 159 9.15 7.64 -1.75
C ILE A 159 10.29 6.68 -1.42
N LYS A 160 10.07 5.39 -1.65
CA LYS A 160 11.02 4.33 -1.30
C LYS A 160 12.00 4.01 -2.43
N LYS A 161 11.89 4.68 -3.58
CA LYS A 161 12.73 4.49 -4.77
C LYS A 161 12.76 3.03 -5.27
N TYR A 162 11.60 2.37 -5.30
CA TYR A 162 11.49 1.02 -5.89
C TYR A 162 11.36 1.11 -7.41
N ASN A 163 11.87 0.10 -8.11
CA ASN A 163 11.74 0.02 -9.57
C ASN A 163 10.28 -0.12 -10.00
N THR A 164 9.51 -0.96 -9.31
CA THR A 164 8.11 -1.20 -9.66
C THR A 164 7.26 -1.68 -8.48
N PHE A 165 5.95 -1.75 -8.69
CA PHE A 165 5.04 -2.47 -7.80
C PHE A 165 3.97 -3.21 -8.59
N LYS A 166 3.39 -4.21 -7.95
CA LYS A 166 2.29 -5.00 -8.51
C LYS A 166 1.13 -5.05 -7.52
N LEU A 167 -0.02 -4.51 -7.92
CA LEU A 167 -1.25 -4.59 -7.14
C LEU A 167 -1.98 -5.89 -7.49
N ILE A 168 -2.14 -6.76 -6.50
CA ILE A 168 -2.85 -8.03 -6.60
C ILE A 168 -4.17 -7.91 -5.86
N THR A 169 -5.25 -8.35 -6.48
CA THR A 169 -6.56 -8.43 -5.83
C THR A 169 -6.99 -9.88 -5.72
N ILE A 170 -7.46 -10.29 -4.55
CA ILE A 170 -8.00 -11.62 -4.29
C ILE A 170 -9.43 -11.45 -3.81
N THR A 171 -10.40 -11.88 -4.61
CA THR A 171 -11.82 -11.81 -4.25
C THR A 171 -12.54 -13.12 -4.54
N THR A 172 -13.83 -13.17 -4.25
CA THR A 172 -14.72 -14.17 -4.84
C THR A 172 -14.94 -13.86 -6.33
N PRO A 173 -15.54 -14.79 -7.11
CA PRO A 173 -15.59 -14.64 -8.55
C PRO A 173 -16.43 -13.42 -8.94
N LYS A 174 -16.13 -12.80 -10.09
CA LYS A 174 -16.73 -11.56 -10.65
C LYS A 174 -16.08 -10.24 -10.23
N MET A 175 -14.76 -10.12 -10.34
CA MET A 175 -14.14 -8.80 -10.26
C MET A 175 -14.33 -8.02 -11.57
N VAL A 176 -14.94 -6.82 -11.50
CA VAL A 176 -15.20 -5.90 -12.64
C VAL A 176 -14.26 -4.68 -12.60
N ALA A 177 -13.07 -4.81 -11.98
CA ALA A 177 -12.18 -3.66 -11.76
C ALA A 177 -11.31 -3.35 -13.00
N PRO A 178 -10.80 -2.11 -13.14
CA PRO A 178 -10.00 -1.72 -14.30
C PRO A 178 -8.72 -2.55 -14.38
N LYS A 179 -8.60 -3.33 -15.45
CA LYS A 179 -7.50 -4.29 -15.68
C LYS A 179 -6.11 -3.63 -15.71
N GLU A 180 -6.04 -2.34 -16.03
CA GLU A 180 -4.75 -1.62 -16.18
C GLU A 180 -4.02 -1.37 -14.84
N LYS A 181 -4.75 -1.23 -13.73
CA LYS A 181 -4.17 -0.93 -12.40
C LYS A 181 -3.93 -2.17 -11.55
N VAL A 182 -4.57 -3.27 -11.91
CA VAL A 182 -4.45 -4.54 -11.19
C VAL A 182 -3.55 -5.46 -12.00
N PHE A 183 -2.38 -5.77 -11.47
CA PHE A 183 -1.45 -6.69 -12.13
C PHE A 183 -2.07 -8.08 -12.29
N LYS A 184 -2.71 -8.59 -11.23
CA LYS A 184 -3.44 -9.86 -11.29
C LYS A 184 -4.65 -9.85 -10.37
N ALA A 185 -5.78 -10.29 -10.91
CA ALA A 185 -6.99 -10.57 -10.17
C ALA A 185 -7.12 -12.08 -10.00
N LEU A 186 -7.17 -12.52 -8.75
CA LEU A 186 -7.21 -13.92 -8.36
C LEU A 186 -8.53 -14.22 -7.65
N ASP A 187 -8.96 -15.47 -7.78
CA ASP A 187 -10.09 -16.00 -7.05
C ASP A 187 -9.63 -16.85 -5.85
N TRP A 188 -10.39 -16.81 -4.76
CA TRP A 188 -10.11 -17.66 -3.61
C TRP A 188 -10.19 -19.16 -3.92
N GLN A 189 -11.16 -19.59 -4.72
CA GLN A 189 -11.32 -21.00 -5.10
C GLN A 189 -10.14 -21.51 -5.91
N ASP A 190 -9.58 -20.66 -6.78
CA ASP A 190 -8.40 -21.02 -7.57
C ASP A 190 -7.15 -21.16 -6.69
N LEU A 191 -7.01 -20.29 -5.69
CA LEU A 191 -5.91 -20.36 -4.73
C LEU A 191 -6.01 -21.54 -3.77
N GLU A 192 -7.23 -21.94 -3.39
CA GLU A 192 -7.45 -23.11 -2.53
C GLU A 192 -7.01 -24.42 -3.18
N LYS A 193 -7.13 -24.54 -4.52
CA LYS A 193 -6.60 -25.70 -5.26
C LYS A 193 -5.07 -25.78 -5.20
N CYS A 194 -4.38 -24.65 -5.12
CA CYS A 194 -2.92 -24.61 -4.98
C CYS A 194 -2.43 -24.94 -3.55
N LEU A 195 -3.33 -25.01 -2.57
CA LEU A 195 -3.04 -25.28 -1.16
C LEU A 195 -3.37 -26.72 -0.73
N ARG A 196 -3.91 -27.54 -1.66
CA ARG A 196 -4.17 -28.96 -1.49
C ARG A 196 -3.07 -29.76 -2.17
#